data_AF-A0A452E8X5-F1
#
_entry.id   AF-A0A452E8X5-F1
#
_cell.length_a   1.000
_cell.length_b   1.000
_cell.length_c   1.000
_cell.angle_alpha   90.00
_cell.angle_beta   90.00
_cell.angle_gamma   90.00
#
_symmetry.space_group_name_H-M   'P 1'
#
loop_
_entity.id
_entity.type
_entity.pdbx_description
1 polymer ?
#
loop_
_entity_poly.entity_id
_entity_poly.type
_entity_poly.pdbx_seq_one_letter_code
_entity_poly.pdbx_strand_id
1 'polypeptide(L)'
;MLKQTERRRSWGYRSWNTTEGSQPHRRSICSVGGRSGSQASIPPWTEGNYNYYIEEDEDGEEEEELWKDESAEEDRQPGEAATTDRAEGGGADTPLVSTTLNVNVGGHSYHLDYTELACYPKTRLGRLATSTSRSRQLGLCDDYEVQTDEYFFDRDPEVFQLIYNFYSSGVLLVRDELCPRSFLEELGYWGVRLKYTPRCCRICFEERRDDLSEQLKIQRELRAQAQAEEAEELFQDMRFYGAQRRRLWNLMEKPFSSVAAKAIGVASSLFVLISVVALALNTVEEMEQQPERGEGGGNPRPFLEHVETLCMAFFTLEFLLRLASTPDLRRFARSALNLVDLVAILPLYLQLLLECFTSEDQLHHDLETMGRVGKVGQVLRVMRLLRIFRILKLARHSTGLRAFGFTLRQCYQQVGCLMLFITMGILTFAAAVYSVEHDVQGTNFTSIPHAWWWAAVSISTVGYGDMYPETHLGRLFAFLCIAFGIILNGMPISILYNKFSDYYSKLKAYEYTAIRRERGDVEFLQRARRKIAECLAGSNPQATPRLNN
;
A
#
# COMPACT_ATOMS: atom_id res chain seq x y z
N MET A 1 -22.45 34.40 7.14
CA MET A 1 -23.72 33.91 7.71
C MET A 1 -23.47 32.56 8.35
N LEU A 2 -23.85 32.43 9.62
CA LEU A 2 -23.73 31.25 10.47
C LEU A 2 -24.56 30.06 9.98
N LYS A 3 -24.03 28.84 10.08
CA LYS A 3 -24.65 27.76 10.87
C LYS A 3 -23.72 26.55 11.05
N GLN A 4 -23.54 26.17 12.33
CA GLN A 4 -23.06 24.89 12.82
C GLN A 4 -23.97 23.72 12.38
N THR A 5 -23.36 22.55 12.17
CA THR A 5 -23.92 21.20 12.47
C THR A 5 -22.76 20.19 12.36
N GLU A 6 -22.16 19.78 13.46
CA GLU A 6 -22.47 18.61 14.31
C GLU A 6 -21.95 17.25 13.80
N ARG A 7 -21.05 16.67 14.62
CA ARG A 7 -20.48 15.32 14.52
C ARG A 7 -21.57 14.26 14.70
N ARG A 8 -21.73 13.34 13.74
CA ARG A 8 -22.42 12.06 13.96
C ARG A 8 -21.47 11.03 14.55
N ARG A 9 -21.70 10.67 15.82
CA ARG A 9 -21.39 9.37 16.43
C ARG A 9 -22.70 8.56 16.43
N SER A 10 -22.71 7.33 15.93
CA SER A 10 -23.77 6.33 16.14
C SER A 10 -23.15 5.14 16.88
N TRP A 11 -23.30 5.05 18.21
CA TRP A 11 -24.41 4.44 18.97
C TRP A 11 -24.32 2.91 19.01
N GLY A 12 -23.72 2.42 20.10
CA GLY A 12 -23.91 1.07 20.61
C GLY A 12 -25.26 0.99 21.35
N TYR A 13 -25.96 -0.12 21.15
CA TYR A 13 -27.28 -0.38 21.72
C TYR A 13 -27.14 -0.94 23.14
N ARG A 14 -27.88 -0.37 24.10
CA ARG A 14 -27.94 -0.79 25.50
C ARG A 14 -29.30 -1.44 25.76
N SER A 15 -29.29 -2.67 26.26
CA SER A 15 -30.47 -3.46 26.66
C SER A 15 -31.17 -2.86 27.89
N TRP A 16 -32.50 -2.96 27.91
CA TRP A 16 -33.38 -2.47 28.98
C TRP A 16 -33.56 -3.53 30.09
N ASN A 17 -33.65 -3.03 31.32
CA ASN A 17 -33.84 -3.74 32.58
C ASN A 17 -35.19 -4.49 32.66
N THR A 18 -35.15 -5.68 33.26
CA THR A 18 -36.29 -6.27 34.01
C THR A 18 -35.86 -6.59 35.44
N THR A 19 -36.57 -5.92 36.35
CA THR A 19 -36.81 -6.10 37.79
C THR A 19 -36.26 -7.31 38.57
N GLU A 20 -35.80 -6.98 39.78
CA GLU A 20 -35.34 -7.82 40.88
C GLU A 20 -36.35 -8.88 41.37
N GLY A 21 -35.82 -10.01 41.83
CA GLY A 21 -36.56 -10.98 42.64
C GLY A 21 -35.71 -12.16 43.10
N SER A 22 -35.24 -12.10 44.35
CA SER A 22 -34.88 -13.22 45.25
C SER A 22 -33.71 -14.18 44.89
N GLN A 23 -32.61 -14.03 45.63
CA GLN A 23 -31.66 -15.10 46.02
C GLN A 23 -32.29 -16.00 47.12
N PRO A 24 -31.84 -17.26 47.40
CA PRO A 24 -30.42 -17.57 47.66
C PRO A 24 -29.85 -18.99 47.34
N HIS A 25 -28.51 -19.04 47.39
CA HIS A 25 -27.61 -20.16 47.77
C HIS A 25 -27.46 -21.42 46.89
N ARG A 26 -26.26 -21.63 46.29
CA ARG A 26 -25.14 -22.42 46.88
C ARG A 26 -23.89 -22.54 45.96
N ARG A 27 -22.75 -22.15 46.54
CA ARG A 27 -21.37 -22.71 46.47
C ARG A 27 -20.77 -23.14 45.12
N SER A 28 -19.65 -22.49 44.76
CA SER A 28 -18.40 -23.21 44.47
C SER A 28 -17.19 -22.42 44.97
N ILE A 29 -16.32 -23.15 45.66
CA ILE A 29 -15.01 -22.88 46.26
C ILE A 29 -14.03 -23.49 45.23
N CYS A 30 -12.87 -22.98 44.82
CA CYS A 30 -11.79 -22.29 45.50
C CYS A 30 -10.86 -21.65 44.45
N SER A 31 -10.18 -20.59 44.89
CA SER A 31 -8.98 -19.98 44.33
C SER A 31 -7.73 -20.87 44.34
N VAL A 32 -6.71 -20.43 43.58
CA VAL A 32 -5.23 -20.51 43.77
C VAL A 32 -4.63 -20.85 42.39
N GLY A 33 -3.60 -20.20 41.84
CA GLY A 33 -2.67 -19.19 42.29
C GLY A 33 -1.55 -19.19 41.23
N GLY A 34 -1.11 -18.00 40.79
CA GLY A 34 -0.13 -17.87 39.72
C GLY A 34 1.23 -18.45 40.07
N ARG A 35 1.83 -19.16 39.11
CA ARG A 35 3.26 -19.46 39.07
C ARG A 35 3.82 -19.14 37.68
N SER A 36 4.85 -18.30 37.71
CA SER A 36 5.78 -17.99 36.64
C SER A 36 6.59 -19.22 36.22
N GLY A 37 6.85 -19.34 34.91
CA GLY A 37 7.96 -20.13 34.38
C GLY A 37 7.57 -21.20 33.36
N SER A 38 7.58 -20.86 32.06
CA SER A 38 8.12 -21.71 30.99
C SER A 38 8.17 -20.93 29.68
N GLN A 39 9.38 -20.76 29.15
CA GLN A 39 9.63 -20.32 27.79
C GLN A 39 9.11 -21.40 26.83
N ALA A 40 8.07 -21.10 26.07
CA ALA A 40 7.74 -21.83 24.85
C ALA A 40 8.22 -20.98 23.66
N SER A 41 9.29 -21.46 23.03
CA SER A 41 9.87 -20.94 21.79
C SER A 41 8.84 -21.01 20.65
N ILE A 42 8.49 -19.85 20.10
CA ILE A 42 7.74 -19.73 18.84
C ILE A 42 8.72 -20.06 17.70
N PRO A 43 8.46 -21.06 16.84
CA PRO A 43 9.33 -21.32 15.69
C PRO A 43 9.22 -20.19 14.65
N PRO A 44 10.29 -19.91 13.89
CA PRO A 44 10.29 -18.86 12.88
C PRO A 44 9.47 -19.28 11.66
N TRP A 45 8.63 -18.36 11.19
CA TRP A 45 7.84 -18.51 9.97
C TRP A 45 8.77 -18.68 8.75
N THR A 46 8.57 -19.76 7.99
CA THR A 46 9.23 -19.98 6.70
C THR A 46 8.58 -19.12 5.63
N GLU A 47 9.39 -18.30 4.95
CA GLU A 47 8.99 -17.54 3.76
C GLU A 47 8.73 -18.49 2.59
N GLY A 48 7.45 -18.82 2.36
CA GLY A 48 6.97 -19.48 1.16
C GLY A 48 6.65 -18.46 0.07
N ASN A 49 7.46 -18.42 -0.99
CA ASN A 49 7.21 -17.65 -2.19
C ASN A 49 6.11 -18.33 -3.04
N TYR A 50 4.84 -18.02 -2.76
CA TYR A 50 3.72 -18.50 -3.58
C TYR A 50 3.33 -17.46 -4.62
N ASN A 51 3.64 -17.79 -5.88
CA ASN A 51 3.13 -17.10 -7.06
C ASN A 51 1.60 -17.28 -7.07
N TYR A 52 0.84 -16.21 -6.94
CA TYR A 52 -0.62 -16.22 -6.98
C TYR A 52 -1.09 -15.62 -8.32
N TYR A 53 -1.05 -16.46 -9.35
CA TYR A 53 -2.10 -16.51 -10.36
C TYR A 53 -2.65 -17.92 -10.23
N ILE A 54 -3.89 -18.04 -9.75
CA ILE A 54 -4.65 -19.27 -9.97
C ILE A 54 -4.96 -19.21 -11.46
N GLU A 55 -4.27 -20.04 -12.23
CA GLU A 55 -4.74 -20.47 -13.55
C GLU A 55 -6.17 -20.96 -13.32
N GLU A 56 -7.10 -20.43 -14.12
CA GLU A 56 -8.49 -20.89 -14.08
C GLU A 56 -8.47 -22.42 -14.20
N ASP A 57 -8.98 -23.11 -13.17
CA ASP A 57 -8.92 -24.57 -13.03
C ASP A 57 -9.34 -25.30 -14.33
N GLU A 58 -8.37 -25.67 -15.19
CA GLU A 58 -8.47 -26.80 -16.13
C GLU A 58 -8.31 -28.14 -15.38
N ASP A 59 -7.85 -28.11 -14.13
CA ASP A 59 -7.61 -29.27 -13.25
C ASP A 59 -8.89 -30.03 -12.84
N GLY A 60 -10.07 -29.51 -13.20
CA GLY A 60 -11.36 -30.17 -12.95
C GLY A 60 -11.66 -31.33 -13.89
N GLU A 61 -10.97 -31.46 -15.03
CA GLU A 61 -11.18 -32.56 -15.98
C GLU A 61 -10.42 -33.83 -15.54
N GLU A 62 -9.26 -33.71 -14.89
CA GLU A 62 -8.46 -34.87 -14.45
C GLU A 62 -9.12 -35.63 -13.28
N GLU A 63 -9.79 -34.94 -12.34
CA GLU A 63 -10.61 -35.61 -11.33
C GLU A 63 -11.86 -36.25 -11.97
N GLU A 64 -12.45 -35.68 -13.02
CA GLU A 64 -13.62 -36.27 -13.69
C GLU A 64 -13.30 -37.58 -14.44
N GLU A 65 -12.06 -37.81 -14.89
CA GLU A 65 -11.64 -39.07 -15.51
C GLU A 65 -11.33 -40.18 -14.48
N LEU A 66 -10.65 -39.85 -13.38
CA LEU A 66 -10.28 -40.82 -12.34
C LEU A 66 -11.51 -41.49 -11.68
N TRP A 67 -12.60 -40.74 -11.50
CA TRP A 67 -13.85 -41.25 -10.91
C TRP A 67 -14.80 -41.93 -11.92
N LYS A 68 -14.61 -41.72 -13.22
CA LYS A 68 -15.33 -42.44 -14.28
C LYS A 68 -14.83 -43.88 -14.43
N ASP A 69 -13.53 -44.10 -14.25
CA ASP A 69 -12.95 -45.46 -14.32
C ASP A 69 -13.39 -46.33 -13.14
N GLU A 70 -13.43 -45.81 -11.91
CA GLU A 70 -13.92 -46.57 -10.74
C GLU A 70 -15.41 -46.95 -10.83
N SER A 71 -16.23 -46.15 -11.54
CA SER A 71 -17.66 -46.43 -11.72
C SER A 71 -17.96 -47.38 -12.89
N ALA A 72 -17.04 -47.54 -13.84
CA ALA A 72 -17.21 -48.44 -14.98
C ALA A 72 -16.79 -49.90 -14.68
N GLU A 73 -15.97 -50.13 -13.65
CA GLU A 73 -15.41 -51.46 -13.36
C GLU A 73 -16.34 -52.35 -12.49
N GLU A 74 -17.31 -51.76 -11.78
CA GLU A 74 -18.24 -52.50 -10.88
C GLU A 74 -19.57 -52.96 -11.54
N ASP A 75 -19.90 -52.49 -12.75
CA ASP A 75 -21.13 -52.89 -13.48
C ASP A 75 -21.04 -54.27 -14.16
N ARG A 76 -20.01 -55.08 -13.84
CA ARG A 76 -19.81 -56.44 -14.38
C ARG A 76 -19.78 -57.52 -13.29
N GLN A 77 -20.92 -57.79 -12.65
CA GLN A 77 -21.16 -59.10 -12.04
C GLN A 77 -22.66 -59.47 -12.06
N PRO A 78 -23.04 -60.69 -12.51
CA PRO A 78 -24.43 -61.06 -12.70
C PRO A 78 -25.07 -61.56 -11.39
N GLY A 79 -26.25 -61.04 -11.05
CA GLY A 79 -27.04 -61.47 -9.90
C GLY A 79 -27.85 -62.75 -10.18
N GLU A 80 -27.74 -63.73 -9.28
CA GLU A 80 -28.67 -64.86 -9.19
C GLU A 80 -29.96 -64.44 -8.46
N ALA A 81 -31.09 -64.83 -9.03
CA ALA A 81 -32.43 -64.55 -8.53
C ALA A 81 -32.82 -65.50 -7.38
N ALA A 82 -33.32 -64.95 -6.28
CA ALA A 82 -34.07 -65.69 -5.27
C ALA A 82 -35.51 -65.16 -5.20
N THR A 83 -36.44 -66.09 -5.42
CA THR A 83 -37.89 -65.91 -5.50
C THR A 83 -38.53 -65.58 -4.15
N THR A 84 -39.51 -64.68 -4.23
CA THR A 84 -40.44 -64.24 -3.18
C THR A 84 -41.42 -65.33 -2.76
N ASP A 85 -41.66 -65.46 -1.46
CA ASP A 85 -42.93 -65.97 -0.89
C ASP A 85 -43.59 -64.88 -0.03
N ARG A 86 -44.93 -64.85 -0.09
CA ARG A 86 -45.82 -63.77 0.36
C ARG A 86 -46.68 -64.20 1.56
N ALA A 87 -47.16 -63.19 2.29
CA ALA A 87 -48.25 -63.18 3.30
C ALA A 87 -47.88 -63.72 4.70
N GLU A 88 -48.27 -63.14 5.84
CA GLU A 88 -49.31 -62.16 6.19
C GLU A 88 -49.03 -61.66 7.64
N GLY A 89 -49.42 -60.43 8.01
CA GLY A 89 -49.64 -60.07 9.42
C GLY A 89 -49.12 -58.71 9.93
N GLY A 90 -50.05 -57.79 10.18
CA GLY A 90 -50.11 -56.97 11.40
C GLY A 90 -49.06 -55.86 11.64
N GLY A 91 -49.50 -54.61 11.45
CA GLY A 91 -49.13 -53.42 12.22
C GLY A 91 -47.66 -53.20 12.58
N ALA A 92 -46.98 -52.32 11.83
CA ALA A 92 -45.77 -51.66 12.30
C ALA A 92 -45.72 -50.24 11.73
N ASP A 93 -45.51 -49.28 12.62
CA ASP A 93 -45.16 -47.90 12.31
C ASP A 93 -44.13 -47.87 11.18
N THR A 94 -44.49 -47.22 10.07
CA THR A 94 -43.51 -46.88 9.04
C THR A 94 -42.53 -45.92 9.69
N PRO A 95 -41.21 -46.20 9.75
CA PRO A 95 -40.28 -45.24 10.32
C PRO A 95 -40.38 -43.99 9.44
N LEU A 96 -40.78 -42.86 10.04
CA LEU A 96 -40.69 -41.57 9.37
C LEU A 96 -39.23 -41.43 8.93
N VAL A 97 -38.97 -41.51 7.63
CA VAL A 97 -37.66 -41.20 7.07
C VAL A 97 -37.39 -39.74 7.46
N SER A 98 -36.39 -39.53 8.31
CA SER A 98 -36.01 -38.19 8.77
C SER A 98 -35.79 -37.30 7.54
N THR A 99 -36.56 -36.22 7.41
CA THR A 99 -36.41 -35.25 6.33
C THR A 99 -35.26 -34.28 6.58
N THR A 100 -34.66 -34.35 7.77
CA THR A 100 -33.59 -33.49 8.25
C THR A 100 -32.31 -34.27 8.50
N LEU A 101 -31.19 -33.70 8.09
CA LEU A 101 -29.84 -34.12 8.39
C LEU A 101 -29.34 -33.39 9.64
N ASN A 102 -28.86 -34.13 10.64
CA ASN A 102 -28.30 -33.56 11.87
C ASN A 102 -26.78 -33.46 11.76
N VAL A 103 -26.26 -32.25 11.96
CA VAL A 103 -24.85 -31.93 11.82
C VAL A 103 -24.35 -31.19 13.06
N ASN A 104 -23.28 -31.69 13.68
CA ASN A 104 -22.56 -31.03 14.75
C ASN A 104 -21.31 -30.34 14.21
N VAL A 105 -21.19 -29.03 14.37
CA VAL A 105 -19.97 -28.29 13.99
C VAL A 105 -19.38 -27.63 15.22
N GLY A 106 -18.17 -28.03 15.61
CA GLY A 106 -17.47 -27.45 16.76
C GLY A 106 -18.23 -27.55 18.09
N GLY A 107 -19.11 -28.54 18.24
CA GLY A 107 -19.97 -28.73 19.41
C GLY A 107 -21.34 -28.04 19.33
N HIS A 108 -21.70 -27.42 18.20
CA HIS A 108 -23.03 -26.83 17.97
C HIS A 108 -23.83 -27.67 16.97
N SER A 109 -25.04 -28.05 17.35
CA SER A 109 -25.94 -28.86 16.51
C SER A 109 -26.76 -28.00 15.54
N TYR A 110 -26.83 -28.44 14.29
CA TYR A 110 -27.57 -27.85 13.19
C TYR A 110 -28.46 -28.91 12.54
N HIS A 111 -29.64 -28.49 12.09
CA HIS A 111 -30.60 -29.35 11.41
C HIS A 111 -30.87 -28.79 10.02
N LEU A 112 -30.52 -29.53 8.96
CA LEU A 112 -30.67 -29.09 7.57
C LEU A 112 -31.61 -30.02 6.81
N ASP A 113 -32.48 -29.47 5.97
CA ASP A 113 -33.37 -30.31 5.16
C ASP A 113 -32.60 -30.99 4.02
N TYR A 114 -32.82 -32.30 3.83
CA TYR A 114 -32.18 -33.06 2.74
C TYR A 114 -32.47 -32.47 1.36
N THR A 115 -33.64 -31.85 1.18
CA THR A 115 -34.05 -31.22 -0.08
C THR A 115 -33.22 -29.98 -0.41
N GLU A 116 -32.92 -29.14 0.57
CA GLU A 116 -32.08 -27.94 0.42
C GLU A 116 -30.62 -28.31 0.08
N LEU A 117 -30.11 -29.35 0.75
CA LEU A 117 -28.75 -29.87 0.51
C LEU A 117 -28.61 -30.51 -0.87
N ALA A 118 -29.64 -31.24 -1.32
CA ALA A 118 -29.65 -31.90 -2.62
C ALA A 118 -29.60 -30.93 -3.81
N CYS A 119 -29.97 -29.66 -3.62
CA CYS A 119 -29.81 -28.61 -4.63
C CYS A 119 -28.33 -28.35 -4.99
N TYR A 120 -27.40 -28.73 -4.10
CA TYR A 120 -25.97 -28.51 -4.28
C TYR A 120 -25.17 -29.81 -4.11
N PRO A 121 -25.37 -30.82 -4.97
CA PRO A 121 -24.87 -32.19 -4.74
C PRO A 121 -23.34 -32.32 -4.78
N LYS A 122 -22.63 -31.34 -5.33
CA LYS A 122 -21.16 -31.31 -5.37
C LYS A 122 -20.52 -30.78 -4.08
N THR A 123 -21.29 -30.17 -3.18
CA THR A 123 -20.76 -29.66 -1.90
C THR A 123 -20.60 -30.80 -0.90
N ARG A 124 -19.84 -30.60 0.19
CA ARG A 124 -19.61 -31.64 1.21
C ARG A 124 -20.93 -32.11 1.84
N LEU A 125 -21.79 -31.18 2.26
CA LEU A 125 -23.09 -31.48 2.84
C LEU A 125 -24.09 -32.02 1.80
N GLY A 126 -24.04 -31.53 0.56
CA GLY A 126 -24.84 -32.07 -0.53
C GLY A 126 -24.47 -33.53 -0.83
N ARG A 127 -23.17 -33.86 -0.87
CA ARG A 127 -22.69 -35.24 -1.01
C ARG A 127 -23.14 -36.11 0.16
N LEU A 128 -23.12 -35.59 1.38
CA LEU A 128 -23.57 -36.32 2.56
C LEU A 128 -25.08 -36.63 2.47
N ALA A 129 -25.86 -35.67 1.97
CA ALA A 129 -27.29 -35.82 1.73
C ALA A 129 -27.65 -36.78 0.58
N THR A 130 -26.87 -36.79 -0.51
CA THR A 130 -27.17 -37.60 -1.71
C THR A 130 -26.48 -38.97 -1.74
N SER A 131 -25.52 -39.22 -0.85
CA SER A 131 -24.81 -40.50 -0.81
C SER A 131 -25.70 -41.60 -0.22
N THR A 132 -25.83 -42.71 -0.95
CA THR A 132 -26.55 -43.91 -0.50
C THR A 132 -25.69 -44.84 0.36
N SER A 133 -24.36 -44.78 0.19
CA SER A 133 -23.41 -45.62 0.93
C SER A 133 -22.99 -44.98 2.25
N ARG A 134 -23.14 -45.73 3.34
CA ARG A 134 -22.75 -45.28 4.68
C ARG A 134 -21.25 -45.06 4.83
N SER A 135 -20.43 -45.89 4.19
CA SER A 135 -18.96 -45.71 4.22
C SER A 135 -18.53 -44.39 3.59
N ARG A 136 -19.21 -43.98 2.49
CA ARG A 136 -18.93 -42.71 1.81
C ARG A 136 -19.37 -41.50 2.63
N GLN A 137 -20.48 -41.61 3.37
CA GLN A 137 -20.92 -40.57 4.31
C GLN A 137 -19.93 -40.40 5.47
N LEU A 138 -19.47 -41.51 6.05
CA LEU A 138 -18.48 -41.49 7.13
C LEU A 138 -17.11 -40.94 6.69
N GLY A 139 -16.75 -41.09 5.42
CA GLY A 139 -15.53 -40.49 4.86
C GLY A 139 -15.63 -38.97 4.62
N LEU A 140 -16.80 -38.36 4.81
CA LEU A 140 -17.01 -36.91 4.59
C LEU A 140 -17.05 -36.11 5.89
N CYS A 141 -17.26 -36.75 7.04
CA CYS A 141 -17.29 -36.15 8.38
C CYS A 141 -16.05 -36.57 9.20
N ASP A 142 -15.78 -35.85 10.29
CA ASP A 142 -14.65 -36.15 11.18
C ASP A 142 -15.03 -37.25 12.19
N ASP A 143 -16.27 -37.25 12.66
CA ASP A 143 -16.83 -38.31 13.52
C ASP A 143 -18.35 -38.45 13.30
N TYR A 144 -18.96 -39.51 13.81
CA TYR A 144 -20.40 -39.75 13.73
C TYR A 144 -20.95 -40.39 15.00
N GLU A 145 -21.93 -39.74 15.62
CA GLU A 145 -22.59 -40.23 16.83
C GLU A 145 -23.84 -41.05 16.46
N VAL A 146 -23.80 -42.35 16.79
CA VAL A 146 -24.86 -43.31 16.42
C VAL A 146 -26.15 -43.05 17.18
N GLN A 147 -26.06 -42.60 18.43
CA GLN A 147 -27.24 -42.46 19.30
C GLN A 147 -28.14 -41.29 18.89
N THR A 148 -27.55 -40.19 18.40
CA THR A 148 -28.24 -38.97 17.99
C THR A 148 -28.36 -38.83 16.47
N ASP A 149 -27.80 -39.78 15.71
CA ASP A 149 -27.66 -39.73 14.25
C ASP A 149 -27.08 -38.39 13.78
N GLU A 150 -25.96 -38.00 14.37
CA GLU A 150 -25.35 -36.68 14.19
C GLU A 150 -23.94 -36.79 13.59
N TYR A 151 -23.69 -36.06 12.50
CA TYR A 151 -22.39 -36.01 11.83
C TYR A 151 -21.54 -34.87 12.40
N PHE A 152 -20.36 -35.17 12.91
CA PHE A 152 -19.47 -34.21 13.55
C PHE A 152 -18.40 -33.66 12.61
N PHE A 153 -18.14 -32.35 12.73
CA PHE A 153 -17.11 -31.60 12.02
C PHE A 153 -16.34 -30.71 13.00
N ASP A 154 -15.02 -30.85 13.05
CA ASP A 154 -14.13 -30.05 13.92
C ASP A 154 -13.80 -28.70 13.26
N ARG A 155 -14.81 -27.83 13.14
CA ARG A 155 -14.72 -26.49 12.53
C ARG A 155 -15.37 -25.43 13.40
N ASP A 156 -15.12 -24.17 13.07
CA ASP A 156 -15.69 -23.03 13.80
C ASP A 156 -17.22 -22.90 13.55
N PRO A 157 -18.06 -22.99 14.60
CA PRO A 157 -19.50 -22.90 14.46
C PRO A 157 -19.99 -21.53 13.99
N GLU A 158 -19.31 -20.44 14.35
CA GLU A 158 -19.73 -19.08 13.96
C GLU A 158 -19.55 -18.85 12.46
N VAL A 159 -18.49 -19.41 11.88
CA VAL A 159 -18.26 -19.33 10.43
C VAL A 159 -19.21 -20.27 9.70
N PHE A 160 -19.44 -21.47 10.24
CA PHE A 160 -20.39 -22.42 9.67
C PHE A 160 -21.82 -21.88 9.62
N GLN A 161 -22.24 -21.05 10.58
CA GLN A 161 -23.56 -20.39 10.55
C GLN A 161 -23.82 -19.64 9.23
N LEU A 162 -22.79 -19.07 8.59
CA LEU A 162 -22.92 -18.40 7.29
C LEU A 162 -23.15 -19.38 6.15
N ILE A 163 -22.54 -20.55 6.25
CA ILE A 163 -22.65 -21.64 5.27
C ILE A 163 -24.01 -22.33 5.42
N TYR A 164 -24.44 -22.57 6.65
CA TYR A 164 -25.80 -23.00 6.98
C TYR A 164 -26.84 -22.07 6.35
N ASN A 165 -26.71 -20.75 6.57
CA ASN A 165 -27.62 -19.76 5.99
C ASN A 165 -27.61 -19.78 4.46
N PHE A 166 -26.47 -20.10 3.83
CA PHE A 166 -26.40 -20.26 2.38
C PHE A 166 -27.25 -21.44 1.90
N TYR A 167 -27.25 -22.59 2.57
CA TYR A 167 -28.10 -23.72 2.18
C TYR A 167 -29.59 -23.40 2.32
N SER A 168 -29.99 -22.75 3.41
CA SER A 168 -31.41 -22.43 3.64
C SER A 168 -31.94 -21.25 2.84
N SER A 169 -31.10 -20.27 2.48
CA SER A 169 -31.55 -19.07 1.77
C SER A 169 -31.05 -18.94 0.33
N GLY A 170 -30.05 -19.72 -0.07
CA GLY A 170 -29.29 -19.54 -1.31
C GLY A 170 -28.39 -18.29 -1.32
N VAL A 171 -28.37 -17.49 -0.25
CA VAL A 171 -27.65 -16.21 -0.16
C VAL A 171 -26.41 -16.38 0.70
N LEU A 172 -25.24 -16.02 0.16
CA LEU A 172 -24.00 -15.97 0.93
C LEU A 172 -23.87 -14.60 1.61
N LEU A 173 -24.01 -14.57 2.94
CA LEU A 173 -23.86 -13.36 3.73
C LEU A 173 -22.36 -13.04 3.92
N VAL A 174 -21.93 -11.91 3.37
CA VAL A 174 -20.58 -11.37 3.56
C VAL A 174 -20.58 -10.48 4.81
N ARG A 175 -19.80 -10.85 5.84
CA ARG A 175 -19.64 -10.05 7.08
C ARG A 175 -18.31 -9.29 7.07
N ASP A 176 -18.31 -8.08 7.63
CA ASP A 176 -17.15 -7.19 7.64
C ASP A 176 -16.03 -7.66 8.57
N GLU A 177 -16.38 -8.37 9.64
CA GLU A 177 -15.46 -8.83 10.67
C GLU A 177 -14.62 -10.05 10.24
N LEU A 178 -15.07 -10.78 9.22
CA LEU A 178 -14.40 -12.00 8.77
C LEU A 178 -13.28 -11.68 7.78
N CYS A 179 -12.15 -12.38 7.93
CA CYS A 179 -11.09 -12.35 6.96
C CYS A 179 -11.55 -13.08 5.67
N PRO A 180 -11.61 -12.41 4.50
CA PRO A 180 -12.05 -13.05 3.26
C PRO A 180 -11.24 -14.28 2.87
N ARG A 181 -9.94 -14.32 3.22
CA ARG A 181 -9.08 -15.49 2.94
C ARG A 181 -9.48 -16.71 3.76
N SER A 182 -9.63 -16.54 5.07
CA SER A 182 -10.07 -17.61 5.96
C SER A 182 -11.49 -18.08 5.60
N PHE A 183 -12.37 -17.16 5.23
CA PHE A 183 -13.71 -17.56 4.78
C PHE A 183 -13.70 -18.32 3.46
N LEU A 184 -12.80 -17.96 2.52
CA LEU A 184 -12.61 -18.72 1.27
C LEU A 184 -12.13 -20.15 1.55
N GLU A 185 -11.23 -20.34 2.51
CA GLU A 185 -10.76 -21.66 2.94
C GLU A 185 -11.91 -22.50 3.53
N GLU A 186 -12.79 -21.90 4.32
CA GLU A 186 -14.01 -22.56 4.81
C GLU A 186 -14.95 -22.92 3.65
N LEU A 187 -15.24 -22.00 2.74
CA LEU A 187 -16.04 -22.29 1.55
C LEU A 187 -15.45 -23.46 0.74
N GLY A 188 -14.11 -23.52 0.62
CA GLY A 188 -13.38 -24.63 0.02
C GLY A 188 -13.59 -25.95 0.75
N TYR A 189 -13.44 -25.97 2.08
CA TYR A 189 -13.65 -27.16 2.90
C TYR A 189 -15.07 -27.73 2.76
N TRP A 190 -16.08 -26.86 2.76
CA TRP A 190 -17.49 -27.24 2.59
C TRP A 190 -17.88 -27.47 1.13
N GLY A 191 -17.00 -27.19 0.18
CA GLY A 191 -17.22 -27.34 -1.27
C GLY A 191 -18.21 -26.33 -1.86
N VAL A 192 -18.53 -25.26 -1.13
CA VAL A 192 -19.43 -24.20 -1.58
C VAL A 192 -18.69 -23.29 -2.55
N ARG A 193 -18.96 -23.45 -3.84
CA ARG A 193 -18.35 -22.63 -4.88
C ARG A 193 -19.07 -21.29 -4.97
N LEU A 194 -18.29 -20.20 -5.12
CA LEU A 194 -18.83 -18.84 -5.31
C LEU A 194 -19.82 -18.72 -6.49
N LYS A 195 -19.69 -19.59 -7.50
CA LYS A 195 -20.62 -19.66 -8.64
C LYS A 195 -22.06 -20.01 -8.26
N TYR A 196 -22.28 -20.64 -7.10
CA TYR A 196 -23.62 -20.98 -6.61
C TYR A 196 -24.31 -19.78 -5.94
N THR A 197 -23.56 -18.72 -5.64
CA THR A 197 -24.09 -17.55 -4.93
C THR A 197 -24.64 -16.51 -5.91
N PRO A 198 -25.65 -15.73 -5.49
CA PRO A 198 -26.16 -14.62 -6.28
C PRO A 198 -25.06 -13.62 -6.65
N ARG A 199 -25.20 -12.98 -7.81
CA ARG A 199 -24.20 -12.03 -8.34
C ARG A 199 -23.86 -10.90 -7.36
N CYS A 200 -24.82 -10.41 -6.58
CA CYS A 200 -24.57 -9.36 -5.57
C CYS A 200 -23.63 -9.82 -4.46
N CYS A 201 -23.84 -11.01 -3.89
CA CYS A 201 -22.98 -11.60 -2.85
C CYS A 201 -21.56 -11.83 -3.37
N ARG A 202 -21.47 -12.37 -4.59
CA ARG A 202 -20.19 -12.63 -5.25
C ARG A 202 -19.37 -11.35 -5.44
N ILE A 203 -19.98 -10.29 -5.97
CA ILE A 203 -19.30 -8.99 -6.17
C ILE A 203 -18.82 -8.42 -4.83
N CYS A 204 -19.67 -8.41 -3.80
CA CYS A 204 -19.28 -7.89 -2.48
C CYS A 204 -18.11 -8.67 -1.86
N PHE A 205 -18.11 -10.01 -2.00
CA PHE A 205 -17.02 -10.84 -1.48
C PHE A 205 -15.72 -10.63 -2.25
N GLU A 206 -15.79 -10.59 -3.59
CA GLU A 206 -14.63 -10.34 -4.46
C GLU A 206 -14.03 -8.95 -4.17
N GLU A 207 -14.84 -7.90 -4.07
CA GLU A 207 -14.39 -6.54 -3.71
C GLU A 207 -13.65 -6.53 -2.37
N ARG A 208 -14.22 -7.18 -1.34
CA ARG A 208 -13.61 -7.25 -0.01
C ARG A 208 -12.29 -8.02 0.00
N ARG A 209 -12.21 -9.10 -0.79
CA ARG A 209 -10.98 -9.89 -0.96
C ARG A 209 -9.91 -9.06 -1.66
N ASP A 210 -10.29 -8.34 -2.71
CA ASP A 210 -9.39 -7.52 -3.50
C ASP A 210 -8.86 -6.35 -2.65
N ASP A 211 -9.71 -5.70 -1.86
CA ASP A 211 -9.32 -4.69 -0.86
C ASP A 211 -8.28 -5.22 0.14
N LEU A 212 -8.52 -6.41 0.72
CA LEU A 212 -7.56 -7.04 1.63
C LEU A 212 -6.23 -7.33 0.90
N SER A 213 -6.30 -7.79 -0.34
CA SER A 213 -5.12 -8.09 -1.15
C SER A 213 -4.27 -6.84 -1.44
N GLU A 214 -4.92 -5.70 -1.75
CA GLU A 214 -4.26 -4.41 -1.93
C GLU A 214 -3.57 -3.96 -0.63
N GLN A 215 -4.28 -4.06 0.50
CA GLN A 215 -3.74 -3.70 1.80
C GLN A 215 -2.50 -4.54 2.15
N LEU A 216 -2.56 -5.85 1.93
CA LEU A 216 -1.43 -6.75 2.15
C LEU A 216 -0.27 -6.46 1.20
N LYS A 217 -0.54 -6.10 -0.06
CA LYS A 217 0.49 -5.70 -1.03
C LYS A 217 1.22 -4.45 -0.56
N ILE A 218 0.48 -3.40 -0.18
CA ILE A 218 1.05 -2.17 0.41
C ILE A 218 1.90 -2.51 1.64
N GLN A 219 1.38 -3.38 2.51
CA GLN A 219 2.09 -3.81 3.71
C GLN A 219 3.40 -4.55 3.40
N ARG A 220 3.40 -5.42 2.38
CA ARG A 220 4.61 -6.12 1.91
C ARG A 220 5.61 -5.15 1.31
N GLU A 221 5.16 -4.17 0.52
CA GLU A 221 6.04 -3.16 -0.08
C GLU A 221 6.68 -2.26 0.98
N LEU A 222 5.91 -1.84 1.99
CA LEU A 222 6.42 -1.09 3.15
C LEU A 222 7.43 -1.93 3.96
N ARG A 223 7.13 -3.21 4.20
CA ARG A 223 8.07 -4.14 4.85
C ARG A 223 9.33 -4.35 4.02
N ALA A 224 9.22 -4.51 2.70
CA ALA A 224 10.37 -4.69 1.82
C ALA A 224 11.24 -3.42 1.77
N GLN A 225 10.65 -2.22 1.83
CA GLN A 225 11.39 -0.97 1.99
C GLN A 225 12.13 -0.94 3.33
N ALA A 226 11.47 -1.28 4.44
CA ALA A 226 12.09 -1.37 5.75
C ALA A 226 13.20 -2.43 5.82
N GLN A 227 12.99 -3.61 5.24
CA GLN A 227 13.97 -4.70 5.18
C GLN A 227 15.15 -4.36 4.26
N ALA A 228 14.92 -3.66 3.15
CA ALA A 228 16.00 -3.14 2.32
C ALA A 228 16.85 -2.09 3.06
N GLU A 229 16.25 -1.35 4.00
CA GLU A 229 16.94 -0.44 4.92
C GLU A 229 17.61 -1.18 6.12
N GLU A 230 17.13 -2.37 6.48
CA GLU A 230 17.65 -3.30 7.52
C GLU A 230 18.65 -4.33 6.98
N ALA A 231 19.26 -4.08 5.82
CA ALA A 231 20.33 -4.88 5.22
C ALA A 231 21.66 -4.87 6.02
N GLU A 232 21.59 -5.07 7.33
CA GLU A 232 22.76 -5.18 8.21
C GLU A 232 23.61 -6.40 7.88
N GLU A 233 22.98 -7.47 7.35
CA GLU A 233 23.62 -8.71 6.94
C GLU A 233 24.59 -8.51 5.76
N LEU A 234 24.26 -7.60 4.81
CA LEU A 234 25.14 -7.28 3.67
C LEU A 234 26.48 -6.64 4.07
N PHE A 235 26.58 -6.08 5.28
CA PHE A 235 27.83 -5.52 5.78
C PHE A 235 28.65 -6.51 6.61
N GLN A 236 28.09 -7.66 7.01
CA GLN A 236 28.77 -8.66 7.84
C GLN A 236 29.79 -9.48 7.03
N ASP A 237 29.50 -9.77 5.76
CA ASP A 237 30.38 -10.57 4.88
C ASP A 237 31.52 -9.76 4.23
N MET A 238 31.60 -8.46 4.49
CA MET A 238 32.63 -7.62 3.88
C MET A 238 33.95 -7.66 4.64
N ARG A 239 34.95 -8.29 4.02
CA ARG A 239 36.29 -8.58 4.56
C ARG A 239 37.12 -7.32 4.93
N PHE A 240 36.79 -6.15 4.40
CA PHE A 240 37.49 -4.88 4.68
C PHE A 240 36.51 -3.73 4.94
N TYR A 241 36.83 -2.87 5.93
CA TYR A 241 36.10 -1.65 6.30
C TYR A 241 34.60 -1.78 6.61
N GLY A 242 34.06 -3.00 6.75
CA GLY A 242 32.62 -3.24 6.97
C GLY A 242 32.03 -2.44 8.13
N ALA A 243 32.71 -2.41 9.28
CA ALA A 243 32.26 -1.65 10.46
C ALA A 243 32.25 -0.12 10.23
N GLN A 244 33.26 0.42 9.55
CA GLN A 244 33.35 1.85 9.25
C GLN A 244 32.33 2.25 8.19
N ARG A 245 32.17 1.42 7.16
CA ARG A 245 31.18 1.60 6.10
C ARG A 245 29.76 1.55 6.64
N ARG A 246 29.47 0.61 7.55
CA ARG A 246 28.20 0.51 8.28
C ARG A 246 27.93 1.76 9.11
N ARG A 247 28.95 2.27 9.82
CA ARG A 247 28.82 3.51 10.59
C ARG A 247 28.51 4.70 9.68
N LEU A 248 29.15 4.79 8.52
CA LEU A 248 28.89 5.84 7.52
C LEU A 248 27.51 5.69 6.86
N TRP A 249 27.09 4.45 6.57
CA TRP A 249 25.75 4.14 6.06
C TRP A 249 24.67 4.58 7.04
N ASN A 250 24.80 4.22 8.32
CA ASN A 250 23.87 4.65 9.37
C ASN A 250 23.85 6.18 9.53
N LEU A 251 24.98 6.84 9.32
CA LEU A 251 25.08 8.30 9.38
C LEU A 251 24.36 8.99 8.21
N MET A 252 24.44 8.42 7.00
CA MET A 252 23.96 9.05 5.76
C MET A 252 22.54 8.66 5.34
N GLU A 253 22.11 7.43 5.64
CA GLU A 253 20.83 6.86 5.20
C GLU A 253 19.79 6.82 6.33
N LYS A 254 20.22 6.64 7.60
CA LYS A 254 19.34 6.55 8.77
C LYS A 254 19.39 7.83 9.63
N PRO A 255 18.57 8.86 9.38
CA PRO A 255 18.63 10.14 10.09
C PRO A 255 18.33 10.04 11.59
N PHE A 256 17.64 8.98 12.04
CA PHE A 256 17.30 8.77 13.44
C PHE A 256 18.31 7.90 14.20
N SER A 257 19.34 7.37 13.53
CA SER A 257 20.34 6.48 14.14
C SER A 257 21.18 7.19 15.21
N SER A 258 21.47 8.48 15.02
CA SER A 258 22.30 9.28 15.91
C SER A 258 21.96 10.77 15.81
N VAL A 259 22.36 11.54 16.82
CA VAL A 259 22.23 13.00 16.79
C VAL A 259 23.02 13.60 15.60
N ALA A 260 24.17 13.01 15.27
CA ALA A 260 24.98 13.42 14.12
C ALA A 260 24.27 13.14 12.79
N ALA A 261 23.63 11.97 12.64
CA ALA A 261 22.83 11.64 11.44
C ALA A 261 21.66 12.62 11.27
N LYS A 262 20.99 12.96 12.38
CA LYS A 262 19.92 13.97 12.37
C LYS A 262 20.44 15.34 11.95
N ALA A 263 21.60 15.76 12.45
CA ALA A 263 22.23 17.02 12.07
C ALA A 263 22.58 17.06 10.57
N ILE A 264 23.13 15.98 10.02
CA ILE A 264 23.44 15.85 8.58
C ILE A 264 22.17 15.90 7.73
N GLY A 265 21.09 15.22 8.15
CA GLY A 265 19.81 15.27 7.45
C GLY A 265 19.21 16.68 7.42
N VAL A 266 19.25 17.40 8.55
CA VAL A 266 18.81 18.80 8.64
C VAL A 266 19.71 19.72 7.79
N ALA A 267 21.02 19.54 7.84
CA ALA A 267 21.97 20.30 7.03
C ALA A 267 21.69 20.08 5.53
N SER A 268 21.53 18.83 5.08
CA SER A 268 21.21 18.51 3.70
C SER A 268 19.91 19.18 3.23
N SER A 269 18.86 19.16 4.07
CA SER A 269 17.61 19.87 3.79
C SER A 269 17.80 21.38 3.65
N LEU A 270 18.62 21.99 4.52
CA LEU A 270 18.94 23.42 4.47
C LEU A 270 19.74 23.79 3.21
N PHE A 271 20.74 23.00 2.83
CA PHE A 271 21.52 23.22 1.61
C PHE A 271 20.65 23.11 0.35
N VAL A 272 19.68 22.19 0.32
CA VAL A 272 18.69 22.14 -0.77
C VAL A 272 17.88 23.43 -0.84
N LEU A 273 17.35 23.91 0.29
CA LEU A 273 16.61 25.17 0.34
C LEU A 273 17.47 26.36 -0.13
N ILE A 274 18.69 26.50 0.39
CA ILE A 274 19.64 27.55 -0.02
C ILE A 274 19.91 27.47 -1.52
N SER A 275 20.12 26.27 -2.06
CA SER A 275 20.36 26.09 -3.49
C SER A 275 19.15 26.48 -4.36
N VAL A 276 17.93 26.22 -3.91
CA VAL A 276 16.70 26.60 -4.64
C VAL A 276 16.52 28.11 -4.61
N VAL A 277 16.74 28.74 -3.46
CA VAL A 277 16.69 30.21 -3.33
C VAL A 277 17.78 30.85 -4.20
N ALA A 278 19.01 30.34 -4.17
CA ALA A 278 20.10 30.82 -5.03
C ALA A 278 19.77 30.65 -6.52
N LEU A 279 19.09 29.56 -6.92
CA LEU A 279 18.62 29.39 -8.30
C LEU A 279 17.66 30.50 -8.71
N ALA A 280 16.68 30.79 -7.85
CA ALA A 280 15.67 31.82 -8.11
C ALA A 280 16.32 33.21 -8.18
N LEU A 281 17.23 33.53 -7.25
CA LEU A 281 17.94 34.81 -7.24
C LEU A 281 18.83 34.99 -8.48
N ASN A 282 19.46 33.91 -8.98
CA ASN A 282 20.23 33.91 -10.23
C ASN A 282 19.39 34.18 -11.48
N THR A 283 18.05 34.11 -11.40
CA THR A 283 17.15 34.44 -12.52
C THR A 283 16.62 35.86 -12.49
N VAL A 284 16.86 36.61 -11.41
CA VAL A 284 16.37 37.99 -11.27
C VAL A 284 17.28 38.93 -12.07
N GLU A 285 16.74 39.49 -13.15
CA GLU A 285 17.47 40.41 -14.05
C GLU A 285 17.98 41.68 -13.33
N GLU A 286 17.31 42.15 -12.27
CA GLU A 286 17.79 43.27 -11.44
C GLU A 286 19.12 42.96 -10.73
N MET A 287 19.41 41.69 -10.41
CA MET A 287 20.72 41.27 -9.91
C MET A 287 21.77 41.16 -11.03
N GLU A 288 21.34 41.05 -12.28
CA GLU A 288 22.24 41.13 -13.44
C GLU A 288 22.61 42.58 -13.80
N GLN A 289 21.75 43.57 -13.55
CA GLN A 289 21.93 44.92 -14.10
C GLN A 289 22.64 45.95 -13.20
N GLN A 290 23.25 45.54 -12.08
CA GLN A 290 23.97 46.49 -11.22
C GLN A 290 25.51 46.42 -11.33
N PRO A 291 26.14 46.88 -12.44
CA PRO A 291 27.58 47.13 -12.44
C PRO A 291 28.02 48.57 -12.07
N GLU A 292 27.19 49.63 -12.07
CA GLU A 292 27.78 51.00 -12.19
C GLU A 292 27.12 52.16 -11.40
N ARG A 293 26.37 51.96 -10.30
CA ARG A 293 25.91 53.13 -9.50
C ARG A 293 25.81 52.90 -8.00
N GLY A 294 26.86 53.34 -7.29
CA GLY A 294 26.85 53.56 -5.84
C GLY A 294 28.08 53.02 -5.13
N GLU A 295 28.93 53.93 -4.65
CA GLU A 295 30.05 53.65 -3.75
C GLU A 295 29.62 52.76 -2.56
N GLY A 296 30.28 51.60 -2.38
CA GLY A 296 30.26 50.84 -1.13
C GLY A 296 29.51 49.50 -1.10
N GLY A 297 28.86 49.05 -2.17
CA GLY A 297 28.22 47.73 -2.23
C GLY A 297 28.99 46.75 -3.12
N GLY A 298 29.62 45.72 -2.56
CA GLY A 298 30.33 44.70 -3.34
C GLY A 298 29.43 44.00 -4.37
N ASN A 299 29.99 43.63 -5.52
CA ASN A 299 29.29 42.94 -6.61
C ASN A 299 28.60 41.66 -6.06
N PRO A 300 27.26 41.51 -6.13
CA PRO A 300 26.53 40.37 -5.54
C PRO A 300 26.69 39.07 -6.36
N ARG A 301 27.10 39.17 -7.63
CA ARG A 301 27.32 38.03 -8.54
C ARG A 301 28.35 37.01 -8.04
N PRO A 302 29.58 37.40 -7.64
CA PRO A 302 30.55 36.45 -7.11
C PRO A 302 30.01 35.73 -5.86
N PHE A 303 29.33 36.42 -4.95
CA PHE A 303 28.80 35.78 -3.74
C PHE A 303 27.81 34.65 -4.08
N LEU A 304 26.87 34.88 -4.99
CA LEU A 304 25.85 33.90 -5.35
C LEU A 304 26.44 32.69 -6.10
N GLU A 305 27.44 32.92 -6.94
CA GLU A 305 28.22 31.86 -7.60
C GLU A 305 29.02 31.01 -6.59
N HIS A 306 29.60 31.64 -5.57
CA HIS A 306 30.31 30.92 -4.50
C HIS A 306 29.34 30.07 -3.67
N VAL A 307 28.14 30.60 -3.37
CA VAL A 307 27.08 29.85 -2.67
C VAL A 307 26.64 28.65 -3.51
N GLU A 308 26.44 28.81 -4.82
CA GLU A 308 26.07 27.70 -5.70
C GLU A 308 27.18 26.65 -5.77
N THR A 309 28.43 27.07 -5.90
CA THR A 309 29.61 26.18 -5.91
C THR A 309 29.72 25.41 -4.60
N LEU A 310 29.52 26.08 -3.46
CA LEU A 310 29.52 25.46 -2.14
C LEU A 310 28.39 24.44 -1.98
N CYS A 311 27.17 24.78 -2.43
CA CYS A 311 26.03 23.85 -2.40
C CYS A 311 26.28 22.62 -3.28
N MET A 312 26.86 22.82 -4.47
CA MET A 312 27.22 21.71 -5.35
C MET A 312 28.32 20.86 -4.73
N ALA A 313 29.38 21.45 -4.18
CA ALA A 313 30.43 20.71 -3.46
C ALA A 313 29.86 19.88 -2.30
N PHE A 314 28.86 20.42 -1.58
CA PHE A 314 28.16 19.68 -0.54
C PHE A 314 27.34 18.51 -1.12
N PHE A 315 26.59 18.71 -2.20
CA PHE A 315 25.81 17.64 -2.83
C PHE A 315 26.67 16.53 -3.43
N THR A 316 27.82 16.89 -4.00
CA THR A 316 28.76 15.93 -4.57
C THR A 316 29.43 15.14 -3.46
N LEU A 317 29.85 15.79 -2.37
CA LEU A 317 30.31 15.11 -1.16
C LEU A 317 29.25 14.15 -0.62
N GLU A 318 28.00 14.60 -0.52
CA GLU A 318 26.88 13.77 -0.04
C GLU A 318 26.68 12.52 -0.90
N PHE A 319 26.70 12.68 -2.23
CA PHE A 319 26.59 11.58 -3.19
C PHE A 319 27.77 10.61 -3.10
N LEU A 320 29.00 11.13 -3.02
CA LEU A 320 30.22 10.32 -2.88
C LEU A 320 30.24 9.53 -1.56
N LEU A 321 29.83 10.15 -0.45
CA LEU A 321 29.72 9.46 0.85
C LEU A 321 28.66 8.36 0.82
N ARG A 322 27.57 8.54 0.08
CA ARG A 322 26.59 7.46 -0.16
C ARG A 322 27.18 6.36 -1.02
N LEU A 323 27.76 6.68 -2.17
CA LEU A 323 28.39 5.70 -3.05
C LEU A 323 29.49 4.88 -2.32
N ALA A 324 30.27 5.55 -1.46
CA ALA A 324 31.27 4.90 -0.63
C ALA A 324 30.64 4.00 0.45
N SER A 325 29.48 4.36 1.02
CA SER A 325 28.82 3.59 2.08
C SER A 325 27.95 2.43 1.57
N THR A 326 27.53 2.42 0.30
CA THR A 326 26.57 1.43 -0.24
C THR A 326 27.16 0.05 -0.48
N PRO A 327 26.61 -1.05 0.06
CA PRO A 327 27.17 -2.39 -0.13
C PRO A 327 27.16 -2.83 -1.60
N ASP A 328 26.06 -2.57 -2.32
CA ASP A 328 25.84 -2.95 -3.72
C ASP A 328 25.66 -1.75 -4.65
N LEU A 329 26.62 -1.53 -5.57
CA LEU A 329 26.53 -0.43 -6.55
C LEU A 329 25.38 -0.60 -7.55
N ARG A 330 25.05 -1.84 -7.95
CA ARG A 330 23.94 -2.09 -8.89
C ARG A 330 22.59 -1.76 -8.28
N ARG A 331 22.40 -2.12 -7.01
CA ARG A 331 21.17 -1.79 -6.26
C ARG A 331 21.10 -0.28 -6.01
N PHE A 332 22.24 0.34 -5.71
CA PHE A 332 22.34 1.80 -5.58
C PHE A 332 21.91 2.53 -6.85
N ALA A 333 22.43 2.13 -8.02
CA ALA A 333 22.12 2.76 -9.31
C ALA A 333 20.65 2.59 -9.75
N ARG A 334 19.97 1.51 -9.32
CA ARG A 334 18.55 1.28 -9.61
C ARG A 334 17.59 1.99 -8.64
N SER A 335 18.08 2.57 -7.55
CA SER A 335 17.25 3.26 -6.57
C SER A 335 16.87 4.67 -7.05
N ALA A 336 15.57 4.97 -7.06
CA ALA A 336 15.04 6.26 -7.51
C ALA A 336 15.60 7.45 -6.71
N LEU A 337 15.77 7.31 -5.39
CA LEU A 337 16.31 8.39 -4.54
C LEU A 337 17.79 8.68 -4.84
N ASN A 338 18.56 7.65 -5.21
CA ASN A 338 19.97 7.81 -5.56
C ASN A 338 20.14 8.37 -6.98
N LEU A 339 19.23 8.02 -7.89
CA LEU A 339 19.15 8.64 -9.22
C LEU A 339 18.85 10.14 -9.11
N VAL A 340 17.94 10.55 -8.22
CA VAL A 340 17.66 11.97 -7.95
C VAL A 340 18.92 12.69 -7.44
N ASP A 341 19.67 12.08 -6.53
CA ASP A 341 20.94 12.64 -6.04
C ASP A 341 21.97 12.81 -7.20
N LEU A 342 22.03 11.85 -8.14
CA LEU A 342 22.90 11.94 -9.33
C LEU A 342 22.46 13.05 -10.30
N VAL A 343 21.17 13.10 -10.62
CA VAL A 343 20.61 14.12 -11.54
C VAL A 343 20.78 15.54 -10.97
N ALA A 344 20.80 15.70 -9.64
CA ALA A 344 21.03 16.99 -9.01
C ALA A 344 22.45 17.55 -9.23
N ILE A 345 23.47 16.69 -9.34
CA ILE A 345 24.88 17.09 -9.53
C ILE A 345 25.33 17.02 -11.00
N LEU A 346 24.66 16.20 -11.82
CA LEU A 346 25.00 15.95 -13.22
C LEU A 346 25.18 17.25 -14.05
N PRO A 347 24.34 18.30 -13.89
CA PRO A 347 24.45 19.47 -14.76
C PRO A 347 25.78 20.20 -14.68
N LEU A 348 26.38 20.28 -13.49
CA LEU A 348 27.68 20.91 -13.29
C LEU A 348 28.78 20.13 -14.00
N TYR A 349 28.84 18.81 -13.79
CA TYR A 349 29.88 17.98 -14.38
C TYR A 349 29.77 17.87 -15.89
N LEU A 350 28.55 17.80 -16.43
CA LEU A 350 28.37 17.76 -17.88
C LEU A 350 28.72 19.12 -18.51
N GLN A 351 28.47 20.24 -17.83
CA GLN A 351 28.94 21.56 -18.25
C GLN A 351 30.49 21.63 -18.28
N LEU A 352 31.16 21.22 -17.20
CA LEU A 352 32.63 21.19 -17.14
C LEU A 352 33.24 20.27 -18.21
N LEU A 353 32.60 19.12 -18.46
CA LEU A 353 32.99 18.18 -19.50
C LEU A 353 32.89 18.81 -20.89
N LEU A 354 31.77 19.49 -21.18
CA LEU A 354 31.55 20.18 -22.46
C LEU A 354 32.56 21.31 -22.67
N GLU A 355 32.81 22.13 -21.64
CA GLU A 355 33.79 23.22 -21.68
C GLU A 355 35.21 22.69 -21.98
N CYS A 356 35.60 21.58 -21.34
CA CYS A 356 36.87 20.89 -21.60
C CYS A 356 36.99 20.44 -23.08
N PHE A 357 35.98 19.72 -23.59
CA PHE A 357 35.99 19.26 -25.00
C PHE A 357 35.98 20.40 -26.02
N THR A 358 35.36 21.54 -25.70
CA THR A 358 35.40 22.70 -26.61
C THR A 358 36.72 23.45 -26.59
N SER A 359 37.47 23.38 -25.49
CA SER A 359 38.76 24.06 -25.36
C SER A 359 39.89 23.37 -26.14
N GLU A 360 39.82 22.06 -26.36
CA GLU A 360 40.84 21.33 -27.15
C GLU A 360 40.68 21.52 -28.68
N ASP A 361 39.45 21.74 -29.18
CA ASP A 361 39.16 21.90 -30.61
C ASP A 361 39.44 23.33 -31.16
N GLN A 362 39.83 24.28 -30.30
CA GLN A 362 40.09 25.68 -30.70
C GLN A 362 41.42 25.89 -31.45
N LEU A 363 42.24 24.85 -31.65
CA LEU A 363 43.53 24.97 -32.33
C LEU A 363 43.42 24.90 -33.87
N HIS A 364 42.34 24.36 -34.45
CA HIS A 364 42.21 24.26 -35.91
C HIS A 364 40.75 24.45 -36.39
N HIS A 365 40.56 25.44 -37.27
CA HIS A 365 39.38 25.76 -38.13
C HIS A 365 38.34 26.79 -37.63
N ASP A 366 38.58 28.06 -38.00
CA ASP A 366 37.61 29.17 -37.97
C ASP A 366 36.77 29.21 -39.26
N LEU A 367 35.48 28.83 -39.18
CA LEU A 367 34.31 29.41 -39.88
C LEU A 367 33.02 28.64 -39.54
N GLU A 368 33.11 27.31 -39.34
CA GLU A 368 31.98 26.45 -38.92
C GLU A 368 31.70 26.53 -37.40
N THR A 369 32.61 27.16 -36.66
CA THR A 369 32.59 27.33 -35.21
C THR A 369 31.42 28.17 -34.71
N MET A 370 30.87 29.13 -35.49
CA MET A 370 29.74 29.95 -35.03
C MET A 370 28.43 29.17 -34.85
N GLY A 371 28.17 28.18 -35.72
CA GLY A 371 27.00 27.29 -35.57
C GLY A 371 27.15 26.29 -34.42
N ARG A 372 28.39 25.82 -34.17
CA ARG A 372 28.71 24.91 -33.06
C ARG A 372 28.69 25.63 -31.70
N VAL A 373 29.20 26.86 -31.62
CA VAL A 373 29.14 27.71 -30.41
C VAL A 373 27.70 28.07 -30.06
N GLY A 374 26.84 28.37 -31.06
CA GLY A 374 25.41 28.59 -30.82
C GLY A 374 24.68 27.35 -30.28
N LYS A 375 24.97 26.16 -30.86
CA LYS A 375 24.44 24.87 -30.36
C LYS A 375 24.95 24.54 -28.97
N VAL A 376 26.24 24.73 -28.68
CA VAL A 376 26.82 24.52 -27.35
C VAL A 376 26.21 25.50 -26.33
N GLY A 377 26.03 26.78 -26.68
CA GLY A 377 25.34 27.75 -25.83
C GLY A 377 23.89 27.36 -25.53
N GLN A 378 23.17 26.81 -26.51
CA GLN A 378 21.83 26.27 -26.30
C GLN A 378 21.82 25.04 -25.37
N VAL A 379 22.79 24.13 -25.52
CA VAL A 379 22.96 22.98 -24.62
C VAL A 379 23.27 23.47 -23.20
N LEU A 380 24.22 24.40 -23.02
CA LEU A 380 24.55 24.99 -21.72
C LEU A 380 23.34 25.67 -21.06
N ARG A 381 22.46 26.30 -21.85
CA ARG A 381 21.19 26.88 -21.35
C ARG A 381 20.25 25.79 -20.83
N VAL A 382 20.11 24.68 -21.56
CA VAL A 382 19.33 23.53 -21.09
C VAL A 382 19.95 22.93 -19.82
N MET A 383 21.27 22.77 -19.75
CA MET A 383 21.98 22.29 -18.56
C MET A 383 21.72 23.18 -17.34
N ARG A 384 21.66 24.50 -17.52
CA ARG A 384 21.29 25.43 -16.45
C ARG A 384 19.87 25.19 -15.93
N LEU A 385 18.91 24.89 -16.82
CA LEU A 385 17.53 24.54 -16.44
C LEU A 385 17.47 23.20 -15.68
N LEU A 386 18.28 22.21 -16.07
CA LEU A 386 18.33 20.92 -15.38
C LEU A 386 18.70 21.05 -13.89
N ARG A 387 19.38 22.14 -13.49
CA ARG A 387 19.68 22.41 -12.07
C ARG A 387 18.42 22.52 -11.21
N ILE A 388 17.25 22.84 -11.80
CA ILE A 388 15.97 22.85 -11.07
C ILE A 388 15.64 21.49 -10.47
N PHE A 389 16.09 20.39 -11.09
CA PHE A 389 15.86 19.03 -10.59
C PHE A 389 16.51 18.77 -9.23
N ARG A 390 17.45 19.61 -8.76
CA ARG A 390 17.97 19.54 -7.39
C ARG A 390 16.88 19.72 -6.32
N ILE A 391 15.77 20.38 -6.65
CA ILE A 391 14.60 20.47 -5.76
C ILE A 391 14.02 19.10 -5.41
N LEU A 392 14.12 18.12 -6.32
CA LEU A 392 13.62 16.76 -6.10
C LEU A 392 14.37 16.05 -4.98
N LYS A 393 15.58 16.52 -4.61
CA LYS A 393 16.32 16.01 -3.45
C LYS A 393 15.56 16.20 -2.12
N LEU A 394 14.60 17.14 -2.06
CA LEU A 394 13.66 17.24 -0.93
C LEU A 394 12.86 15.96 -0.70
N ALA A 395 12.68 15.11 -1.72
CA ALA A 395 11.97 13.84 -1.60
C ALA A 395 12.64 12.90 -0.60
N ARG A 396 13.97 12.94 -0.46
CA ARG A 396 14.68 12.11 0.54
C ARG A 396 14.32 12.51 1.98
N HIS A 397 14.09 13.79 2.21
CA HIS A 397 13.85 14.36 3.54
C HIS A 397 12.35 14.54 3.85
N SER A 398 11.48 14.39 2.87
CA SER A 398 10.03 14.54 3.01
C SER A 398 9.32 13.19 2.89
N THR A 399 8.87 12.64 4.02
CA THR A 399 7.97 11.47 4.06
C THR A 399 6.71 11.72 3.23
N GLY A 400 6.19 12.96 3.21
CA GLY A 400 5.05 13.33 2.38
C GLY A 400 5.33 13.19 0.87
N LEU A 401 6.51 13.61 0.40
CA LEU A 401 6.86 13.52 -1.01
C LEU A 401 7.19 12.08 -1.45
N ARG A 402 7.77 11.27 -0.54
CA ARG A 402 7.91 9.81 -0.75
C ARG A 402 6.55 9.12 -0.86
N ALA A 403 5.64 9.44 0.06
CA ALA A 403 4.27 8.94 0.03
C ALA A 403 3.55 9.34 -1.26
N PHE A 404 3.69 10.59 -1.68
CA PHE A 404 3.10 11.08 -2.92
C PHE A 404 3.62 10.34 -4.15
N GLY A 405 4.94 10.17 -4.30
CA GLY A 405 5.53 9.43 -5.41
C GLY A 405 5.07 7.97 -5.47
N PHE A 406 4.96 7.32 -4.32
CA PHE A 406 4.40 5.97 -4.23
C PHE A 406 2.93 5.93 -4.65
N THR A 407 2.12 6.88 -4.18
CA THR A 407 0.69 6.93 -4.51
C THR A 407 0.44 7.18 -5.98
N LEU A 408 1.28 8.00 -6.65
CA LEU A 408 1.25 8.17 -8.10
C LEU A 408 1.59 6.87 -8.84
N ARG A 409 2.59 6.12 -8.37
CA ARG A 409 2.94 4.82 -8.95
C ARG A 409 1.79 3.82 -8.80
N GLN A 410 1.14 3.79 -7.64
CA GLN A 410 0.02 2.89 -7.38
C GLN A 410 -1.21 3.27 -8.21
N CYS A 411 -1.49 4.57 -8.35
CA CYS A 411 -2.65 5.07 -9.06
C CYS A 411 -2.35 5.40 -10.54
N TYR A 412 -1.26 4.86 -11.11
CA TYR A 412 -0.80 5.27 -12.45
C TYR A 412 -1.87 5.02 -13.54
N GLN A 413 -2.65 3.94 -13.42
CA GLN A 413 -3.75 3.64 -14.36
C GLN A 413 -4.88 4.67 -14.23
N GLN A 414 -5.24 5.05 -13.01
CA GLN A 414 -6.28 6.03 -12.74
C GLN A 414 -5.85 7.43 -13.20
N VAL A 415 -4.62 7.85 -12.88
CA VAL A 415 -4.02 9.11 -13.33
C VAL A 415 -3.84 9.13 -14.85
N GLY A 416 -3.44 8.01 -15.45
CA GLY A 416 -3.31 7.87 -16.90
C GLY A 416 -4.64 7.99 -17.62
N CYS A 417 -5.67 7.31 -17.13
CA CYS A 417 -7.05 7.43 -17.63
C CYS A 417 -7.57 8.87 -17.53
N LEU A 418 -7.29 9.55 -16.42
CA LEU A 418 -7.62 10.96 -16.27
C LEU A 418 -6.94 11.84 -17.33
N MET A 419 -5.62 11.71 -17.49
CA MET A 419 -4.88 12.50 -18.48
C MET A 419 -5.39 12.27 -19.91
N LEU A 420 -5.83 11.04 -20.23
CA LEU A 420 -6.48 10.74 -21.51
C LEU A 420 -7.81 11.49 -21.66
N PHE A 421 -8.67 11.50 -20.65
CA PHE A 421 -9.93 12.26 -20.70
C PHE A 421 -9.72 13.78 -20.75
N ILE A 422 -8.74 14.33 -20.00
CA ILE A 422 -8.35 15.75 -20.08
C ILE A 422 -7.93 16.07 -21.51
N THR A 423 -7.02 15.28 -22.08
CA THR A 423 -6.51 15.49 -23.43
C THR A 423 -7.64 15.41 -24.47
N MET A 424 -8.49 14.39 -24.39
CA MET A 424 -9.66 14.25 -25.26
C MET A 424 -10.60 15.45 -25.15
N GLY A 425 -10.85 15.93 -23.92
CA GLY A 425 -11.65 17.13 -23.66
C GLY A 425 -11.04 18.37 -24.29
N ILE A 426 -9.74 18.61 -24.09
CA ILE A 426 -9.01 19.74 -24.68
C ILE A 426 -9.14 19.70 -26.21
N LEU A 427 -8.87 18.56 -26.84
CA LEU A 427 -8.93 18.42 -28.30
C LEU A 427 -10.35 18.67 -28.83
N THR A 428 -11.38 18.14 -28.15
CA THR A 428 -12.78 18.22 -28.59
C THR A 428 -13.34 19.64 -28.43
N PHE A 429 -13.21 20.23 -27.25
CA PHE A 429 -13.76 21.57 -26.98
C PHE A 429 -12.98 22.68 -27.69
N ALA A 430 -11.67 22.53 -27.87
CA ALA A 430 -10.90 23.46 -28.68
C ALA A 430 -11.36 23.46 -30.14
N ALA A 431 -11.58 22.28 -30.74
CA ALA A 431 -12.08 22.18 -32.11
C ALA A 431 -13.51 22.74 -32.26
N ALA A 432 -14.39 22.49 -31.26
CA ALA A 432 -15.76 22.99 -31.27
C ALA A 432 -15.86 24.52 -31.13
N VAL A 433 -15.03 25.13 -30.28
CA VAL A 433 -15.01 26.60 -30.15
C VAL A 433 -14.30 27.24 -31.34
N TYR A 434 -13.23 26.65 -31.84
CA TYR A 434 -12.57 27.12 -33.06
C TYR A 434 -13.55 27.15 -34.25
N SER A 435 -14.35 26.11 -34.46
CA SER A 435 -15.27 26.07 -35.62
C SER A 435 -16.33 27.17 -35.60
N VAL A 436 -16.73 27.68 -34.42
CA VAL A 436 -17.72 28.77 -34.33
C VAL A 436 -17.11 30.16 -34.18
N GLU A 437 -15.85 30.28 -33.73
CA GLU A 437 -15.17 31.56 -33.51
C GLU A 437 -14.19 31.93 -34.64
N HIS A 438 -13.73 30.98 -35.47
CA HIS A 438 -12.67 31.25 -36.47
C HIS A 438 -13.04 32.27 -37.54
N ASP A 439 -14.34 32.38 -37.88
CA ASP A 439 -14.84 33.31 -38.90
C ASP A 439 -15.13 34.72 -38.33
N VAL A 440 -15.02 34.92 -37.02
CA VAL A 440 -15.34 36.18 -36.35
C VAL A 440 -14.10 37.05 -36.25
N GLN A 441 -14.15 38.23 -36.88
CA GLN A 441 -13.04 39.18 -36.84
C GLN A 441 -12.82 39.73 -35.42
N GLY A 442 -11.58 39.69 -34.95
CA GLY A 442 -11.19 40.21 -33.63
C GLY A 442 -11.02 39.15 -32.55
N THR A 443 -11.34 37.87 -32.82
CA THR A 443 -11.14 36.79 -31.85
C THR A 443 -9.71 36.24 -31.91
N ASN A 444 -9.20 35.78 -30.76
CA ASN A 444 -7.85 35.22 -30.63
C ASN A 444 -7.77 33.73 -31.09
N PHE A 445 -8.83 33.18 -31.71
CA PHE A 445 -8.90 31.78 -32.14
C PHE A 445 -8.32 31.59 -33.55
N THR A 446 -6.99 31.69 -33.67
CA THR A 446 -6.29 31.63 -34.96
C THR A 446 -6.12 30.21 -35.52
N SER A 447 -5.91 29.21 -34.65
CA SER A 447 -5.73 27.82 -35.05
C SER A 447 -6.20 26.85 -33.96
N ILE A 448 -6.46 25.60 -34.33
CA ILE A 448 -6.86 24.55 -33.37
C ILE A 448 -5.81 24.35 -32.26
N PRO A 449 -4.50 24.28 -32.54
CA PRO A 449 -3.49 24.21 -31.48
C PRO A 449 -3.45 25.44 -30.58
N HIS A 450 -3.72 26.65 -31.11
CA HIS A 450 -3.87 27.84 -30.27
C HIS A 450 -5.11 27.75 -29.37
N ALA A 451 -6.21 27.16 -29.86
CA ALA A 451 -7.40 26.91 -29.05
C ALA A 451 -7.19 25.84 -27.97
N TRP A 452 -6.19 24.95 -28.08
CA TRP A 452 -5.83 24.01 -27.00
C TRP A 452 -5.44 24.75 -25.72
N TRP A 453 -4.74 25.89 -25.84
CA TRP A 453 -4.38 26.71 -24.68
C TRP A 453 -5.62 27.19 -23.92
N TRP A 454 -6.58 27.78 -24.65
CA TRP A 454 -7.86 28.21 -24.08
C TRP A 454 -8.62 27.05 -23.42
N ALA A 455 -8.72 25.91 -24.11
CA ALA A 455 -9.42 24.74 -23.58
C ALA A 455 -8.72 24.16 -22.35
N ALA A 456 -7.38 24.10 -22.32
CA ALA A 456 -6.61 23.61 -21.18
C ALA A 456 -6.79 24.51 -19.95
N VAL A 457 -6.73 25.83 -20.14
CA VAL A 457 -6.94 26.84 -19.09
C VAL A 457 -8.37 26.83 -18.56
N SER A 458 -9.35 26.57 -19.42
CA SER A 458 -10.77 26.50 -19.05
C SER A 458 -11.13 25.19 -18.33
N ILE A 459 -10.68 24.03 -18.83
CA ILE A 459 -10.89 22.70 -18.22
C ILE A 459 -10.21 22.62 -16.85
N SER A 460 -9.01 23.21 -16.72
CA SER A 460 -8.29 23.30 -15.43
C SER A 460 -8.87 24.32 -14.46
N THR A 461 -9.92 25.06 -14.85
CA THR A 461 -10.58 26.11 -14.05
C THR A 461 -9.67 27.29 -13.67
N VAL A 462 -8.55 27.49 -14.37
CA VAL A 462 -7.62 28.61 -14.11
C VAL A 462 -8.15 29.92 -14.66
N GLY A 463 -8.57 29.95 -15.93
CA GLY A 463 -9.24 31.10 -16.54
C GLY A 463 -8.44 32.41 -16.56
N TYR A 464 -7.27 32.45 -17.22
CA TYR A 464 -6.46 33.67 -17.32
C TYR A 464 -7.19 34.88 -17.96
N GLY A 465 -8.16 34.63 -18.85
CA GLY A 465 -8.96 35.67 -19.50
C GLY A 465 -8.29 36.32 -20.71
N ASP A 466 -7.16 35.80 -21.16
CA ASP A 466 -6.42 36.20 -22.36
C ASP A 466 -7.11 35.74 -23.66
N MET A 467 -7.86 34.65 -23.59
CA MET A 467 -8.69 34.13 -24.68
C MET A 467 -10.06 33.74 -24.15
N TYR A 468 -11.14 34.11 -24.87
CA TYR A 468 -12.51 33.70 -24.56
C TYR A 468 -13.40 33.83 -25.80
N PRO A 469 -14.43 32.98 -25.96
CA PRO A 469 -15.35 33.08 -27.08
C PRO A 469 -16.31 34.25 -26.94
N GLU A 470 -16.52 34.97 -28.03
CA GLU A 470 -17.42 36.12 -28.06
C GLU A 470 -18.82 35.76 -28.54
N THR A 471 -18.94 34.77 -29.43
CA THR A 471 -20.23 34.37 -30.00
C THR A 471 -21.12 33.67 -28.97
N HIS A 472 -22.44 33.73 -29.17
CA HIS A 472 -23.38 33.02 -28.33
C HIS A 472 -23.18 31.49 -28.34
N LEU A 473 -22.82 30.92 -29.50
CA LEU A 473 -22.53 29.49 -29.63
C LEU A 473 -21.20 29.11 -28.97
N GLY A 474 -20.16 29.93 -29.14
CA GLY A 474 -18.88 29.73 -28.47
C GLY A 474 -19.01 29.81 -26.94
N ARG A 475 -19.84 30.73 -26.42
CA ARG A 475 -20.17 30.80 -24.99
C ARG A 475 -20.92 29.57 -24.48
N LEU A 476 -21.82 29.00 -25.29
CA LEU A 476 -22.49 27.74 -24.95
C LEU A 476 -21.47 26.59 -24.85
N PHE A 477 -20.57 26.46 -25.83
CA PHE A 477 -19.50 25.45 -25.79
C PHE A 477 -18.52 25.69 -24.63
N ALA A 478 -18.21 26.95 -24.31
CA ALA A 478 -17.41 27.30 -23.14
C ALA A 478 -18.07 26.85 -21.84
N PHE A 479 -19.37 27.07 -21.69
CA PHE A 479 -20.13 26.60 -20.53
C PHE A 479 -20.05 25.07 -20.39
N LEU A 480 -20.26 24.34 -21.48
CA LEU A 480 -20.13 22.87 -21.51
C LEU A 480 -18.71 22.41 -21.17
N CYS A 481 -17.69 23.08 -21.70
CA CYS A 481 -16.28 22.82 -21.45
C CYS A 481 -15.92 22.98 -19.97
N ILE A 482 -16.36 24.08 -19.34
CA ILE A 482 -16.12 24.35 -17.92
C ILE A 482 -16.86 23.32 -17.04
N ALA A 483 -18.12 23.02 -17.34
CA ALA A 483 -18.89 22.02 -16.62
C ALA A 483 -18.23 20.63 -16.70
N PHE A 484 -17.77 20.24 -17.89
CA PHE A 484 -17.02 19.01 -18.10
C PHE A 484 -15.71 18.98 -17.30
N GLY A 485 -14.93 20.07 -17.33
CA GLY A 485 -13.67 20.16 -16.58
C GLY A 485 -13.83 20.04 -15.07
N ILE A 486 -14.87 20.66 -14.49
CA ILE A 486 -15.17 20.55 -13.05
C ILE A 486 -15.45 19.09 -12.65
N ILE A 487 -16.31 18.40 -13.40
CA ILE A 487 -16.66 17.00 -13.14
C ILE A 487 -15.43 16.10 -13.25
N LEU A 488 -14.65 16.31 -14.32
CA LEU A 488 -13.50 15.49 -14.65
C LEU A 488 -12.36 15.66 -13.65
N ASN A 489 -12.11 16.88 -13.15
CA ASN A 489 -11.07 17.12 -12.14
C ASN A 489 -11.47 16.65 -10.74
N GLY A 490 -12.76 16.71 -10.38
CA GLY A 490 -13.21 16.43 -9.01
C GLY A 490 -12.98 14.98 -8.55
N MET A 491 -13.36 14.00 -9.38
CA MET A 491 -13.33 12.58 -9.02
C MET A 491 -11.90 12.03 -8.77
N PRO A 492 -10.91 12.25 -9.64
CA PRO A 492 -9.55 11.75 -9.43
C PRO A 492 -8.82 12.46 -8.30
N ILE A 493 -9.05 13.76 -8.09
CA ILE A 493 -8.45 14.49 -6.97
C ILE A 493 -8.89 13.83 -5.65
N SER A 494 -10.17 13.46 -5.52
CA SER A 494 -10.68 12.75 -4.35
C SER A 494 -10.05 11.36 -4.19
N ILE A 495 -10.00 10.56 -5.26
CA ILE A 495 -9.42 9.21 -5.23
C ILE A 495 -7.93 9.26 -4.86
N LEU A 496 -7.16 10.13 -5.52
CA LEU A 496 -5.73 10.32 -5.27
C LEU A 496 -5.49 10.78 -3.84
N TYR A 497 -6.29 11.72 -3.32
CA TYR A 497 -6.21 12.19 -1.95
C TYR A 497 -6.48 11.08 -0.94
N ASN A 498 -7.54 10.28 -1.14
CA ASN A 498 -7.88 9.19 -0.23
C ASN A 498 -6.78 8.11 -0.17
N LYS A 499 -6.26 7.69 -1.34
CA LYS A 499 -5.15 6.73 -1.40
C LYS A 499 -3.86 7.33 -0.80
N PHE A 500 -3.60 8.62 -1.02
CA PHE A 500 -2.49 9.33 -0.40
C PHE A 500 -2.59 9.38 1.12
N SER A 501 -3.75 9.74 1.66
CA SER A 501 -3.98 9.84 3.11
C SER A 501 -3.80 8.49 3.81
N ASP A 502 -4.33 7.41 3.21
CA ASP A 502 -4.17 6.05 3.72
C ASP A 502 -2.70 5.61 3.72
N TYR A 503 -2.00 5.78 2.59
CA TYR A 503 -0.58 5.41 2.50
C TYR A 503 0.30 6.26 3.43
N TYR A 504 0.06 7.57 3.50
CA TYR A 504 0.79 8.47 4.38
C TYR A 504 0.62 8.07 5.86
N SER A 505 -0.61 7.74 6.27
CA SER A 505 -0.90 7.30 7.65
C SER A 505 -0.20 5.98 7.97
N LYS A 506 -0.24 5.01 7.05
CA LYS A 506 0.47 3.73 7.18
C LYS A 506 1.98 3.93 7.25
N LEU A 507 2.58 4.66 6.31
CA LEU A 507 4.02 4.92 6.28
C LEU A 507 4.50 5.60 7.55
N LYS A 508 3.75 6.59 8.04
CA LYS A 508 4.06 7.28 9.29
C LYS A 508 3.98 6.36 10.50
N ALA A 509 2.95 5.50 10.58
CA ALA A 509 2.84 4.49 11.63
C ALA A 509 4.03 3.51 11.61
N TYR A 510 4.46 3.08 10.42
CA TYR A 510 5.66 2.26 10.23
C TYR A 510 6.92 2.96 10.74
N GLU A 511 7.17 4.21 10.33
CA GLU A 511 8.30 5.01 10.82
C GLU A 511 8.30 5.12 12.35
N TYR A 512 7.14 5.36 12.98
CA TYR A 512 7.04 5.40 14.44
C TYR A 512 7.40 4.06 15.09
N THR A 513 6.94 2.93 14.54
CA THR A 513 7.26 1.59 15.08
C THR A 513 8.73 1.24 14.91
N ALA A 514 9.34 1.58 13.77
CA ALA A 514 10.76 1.39 13.52
C ALA A 514 11.62 2.21 14.49
N ILE A 515 11.29 3.51 14.68
CA ILE A 515 11.97 4.38 15.66
C ILE A 515 11.83 3.83 17.09
N ARG A 516 10.65 3.30 17.45
CA ARG A 516 10.43 2.70 18.77
C ARG A 516 11.25 1.42 18.97
N ARG A 517 11.36 0.58 17.94
CA ARG A 517 12.20 -0.63 17.97
C ARG A 517 13.68 -0.30 18.11
N GLU A 518 14.19 0.67 17.34
CA GLU A 518 15.60 1.08 17.38
C GLU A 518 15.98 1.77 18.71
N ARG A 519 15.06 2.50 19.35
CA ARG A 519 15.32 3.05 20.69
C ARG A 519 15.45 1.96 21.76
N GLY A 520 14.91 0.77 21.51
CA GLY A 520 14.69 -0.26 22.54
C GLY A 520 13.74 0.25 23.63
N ASP A 521 13.29 -0.65 24.50
CA ASP A 521 12.85 -0.21 25.82
C ASP A 521 14.10 0.33 26.52
N VAL A 522 14.39 1.62 26.34
CA VAL A 522 15.32 2.32 27.21
C VAL A 522 14.68 2.22 28.57
N GLU A 523 15.12 1.25 29.38
CA GLU A 523 14.74 1.14 30.77
C GLU A 523 15.30 2.36 31.50
N PHE A 524 14.59 3.49 31.36
CA PHE A 524 14.81 4.70 32.14
C PHE A 524 14.85 4.34 33.62
N LEU A 525 14.08 3.34 34.04
CA LEU A 525 14.09 2.78 35.38
C LEU A 525 15.45 2.16 35.77
N GLN A 526 16.10 1.40 34.89
CA GLN A 526 17.45 0.84 35.15
C GLN A 526 18.52 1.92 35.16
N ARG A 527 18.50 2.87 34.22
CA ARG A 527 19.47 3.98 34.22
C ARG A 527 19.27 4.92 35.41
N ALA A 528 18.03 5.20 35.79
CA ALA A 528 17.70 5.96 36.98
C ALA A 528 18.13 5.20 38.25
N ARG A 529 17.85 3.89 38.34
CA ARG A 529 18.35 3.05 39.45
C ARG A 529 19.87 3.06 39.55
N ARG A 530 20.58 2.94 38.43
CA ARG A 530 22.05 2.94 38.41
C ARG A 530 22.62 4.30 38.86
N LYS A 531 22.07 5.42 38.37
CA LYS A 531 22.47 6.76 38.84
C LYS A 531 22.10 7.03 40.30
N ILE A 532 20.93 6.57 40.76
CA ILE A 532 20.54 6.69 42.17
C ILE A 532 21.48 5.86 43.06
N ALA A 533 21.86 4.66 42.62
CA ALA A 533 22.83 3.83 43.33
C ALA A 533 24.23 4.47 43.38
N GLU A 534 24.69 5.10 42.29
CA GLU A 534 25.94 5.87 42.25
C GLU A 534 25.91 7.10 43.19
N CYS A 535 24.79 7.83 43.23
CA CYS A 535 24.62 8.95 44.17
C CYS A 535 24.59 8.48 45.63
N LEU A 536 23.97 7.34 45.93
CA LEU A 536 23.93 6.76 47.28
C LEU A 536 25.30 6.20 47.71
N ALA A 537 26.09 5.68 46.78
CA ALA A 537 27.45 5.20 47.04
C ALA A 537 28.45 6.35 47.28
N GLY A 538 28.23 7.51 46.65
CA GLY A 538 29.04 8.72 46.86
C GLY A 538 28.80 9.45 48.19
N SER A 539 27.75 9.09 48.94
CA SER A 539 27.37 9.71 50.21
C SER A 539 27.84 8.96 51.46
N ASN A 540 28.87 8.11 51.37
CA ASN A 540 29.44 7.41 52.53
C ASN A 540 30.78 8.06 52.95
N PRO A 541 30.79 9.03 53.89
CA PRO A 541 32.05 9.56 54.41
C PRO A 541 32.77 8.48 55.22
N GLN A 542 34.01 8.19 54.84
CA GLN A 542 34.93 7.30 55.56
C GLN A 542 34.95 7.63 57.06
N ALA A 543 34.61 6.65 57.89
CA ALA A 543 34.87 6.69 59.33
C ALA A 543 36.38 6.62 59.58
N THR A 544 36.95 7.70 60.10
CA THR A 544 38.32 7.78 60.62
C THR A 544 38.53 6.81 61.78
N PRO A 545 39.60 6.01 61.83
CA PRO A 545 39.91 5.17 62.98
C PRO A 545 40.52 6.01 64.11
N ARG A 546 39.93 5.93 65.31
CA ARG A 546 40.53 6.47 66.54
C ARG A 546 41.66 5.56 67.00
N LEU A 547 42.89 6.10 67.07
CA LEU A 547 43.99 5.52 67.83
C LEU A 547 43.68 5.65 69.33
N ASN A 548 43.69 4.52 70.05
CA ASN A 548 43.93 4.47 71.48
C ASN A 548 45.31 3.85 71.69
N ASN A 549 46.21 4.60 72.32
CA ASN A 549 47.32 4.12 73.14
C ASN A 549 47.37 4.98 74.39
#